data_AF-A0A0E3ZVU1-F1
#
_entry.id   AF-A0A0E3ZVU1-F1
#
_cell.length_a   1.000
_cell.length_b   1.000
_cell.length_c   1.000
_cell.angle_alpha   90.00
_cell.angle_beta   90.00
_cell.angle_gamma   90.00
#
_symmetry.space_group_name_H-M   'P 1'
#
loop_
_entity.id
_entity.type
_entity.pdbx_description
1 polymer ?
#
loop_
_entity_poly.entity_id
_entity_poly.type
_entity_poly.pdbx_seq_one_letter_code
_entity_poly.pdbx_strand_id
1 'polypeptide(L)'
;MQIDHSLHPADLSTKLDRLWTLSGQKIRLIDTEYDEKKGSPVFTVQGKYTTRGWTEWTQGFQFGSAILQFDATDDSYFLEMGRQKTISVMAPHISHIGVHDHGFNNVSTYGNLLRLMQEGRIPATDWERNVYELALKISGAVQASRWTPIRNGGFISSFNGPHSLFVDTIRSCRSLVLSHALGHVFQGEGDVKINLLERALQHMKATADYSVFYGEGRDTYDIWGRTAHESVFNAKDGNFRCPNSQQGYSGFTTWTRGLAWAMCGFAEELEWLATRDDAELEAFGGRERIEAFMRKAATATCDFYIDHTPTDGIPYWDTGAPNLHRLGDYLNRPADPYNAFEPVDSSAAAIGAQGLLRLGNYLKQTGNTEAGQRYFQAGLTILNTLFDEPYLSTDPSHQGLLLHSIYHQPNGWDYVPAGSKIANGESSMWGDYHAREVALYLQRIIHNQPYYTFFNRIAEPHQTR
;
A
#
# COMPACT_ATOMS: atom_id res chain seq x y z
N MET A 1 19.66 6.75 -3.16
CA MET A 1 19.99 5.76 -2.12
C MET A 1 21.21 4.94 -2.55
N GLN A 2 21.95 4.36 -1.61
CA GLN A 2 23.11 3.52 -1.90
C GLN A 2 22.70 2.04 -1.75
N ILE A 3 22.50 1.35 -2.87
CA ILE A 3 22.04 -0.04 -2.88
C ILE A 3 23.16 -0.96 -2.39
N ASP A 4 22.89 -1.75 -1.35
CA ASP A 4 23.80 -2.80 -0.91
C ASP A 4 23.56 -4.08 -1.70
N HIS A 5 24.47 -4.34 -2.65
CA HIS A 5 24.41 -5.51 -3.50
C HIS A 5 24.86 -6.80 -2.80
N SER A 6 25.43 -6.73 -1.59
CA SER A 6 25.94 -7.88 -0.84
C SER A 6 24.89 -8.58 0.03
N LEU A 7 23.74 -7.93 0.27
CA LEU A 7 22.66 -8.49 1.08
C LEU A 7 22.01 -9.70 0.40
N HIS A 8 21.77 -10.73 1.20
CA HIS A 8 20.93 -11.88 0.88
C HIS A 8 19.69 -11.86 1.78
N PRO A 9 18.55 -12.42 1.34
CA PRO A 9 17.35 -12.49 2.19
C PRO A 9 17.61 -13.08 3.59
N ALA A 10 18.44 -14.12 3.68
CA ALA A 10 18.76 -14.80 4.94
C ALA A 10 19.53 -13.91 5.94
N ASP A 11 20.20 -12.85 5.49
CA ASP A 11 20.92 -11.93 6.37
C ASP A 11 19.96 -11.15 7.28
N LEU A 12 18.68 -11.05 6.90
CA LEU A 12 17.64 -10.37 7.67
C LEU A 12 16.87 -11.29 8.64
N SER A 13 17.14 -12.59 8.69
CA SER A 13 16.38 -13.54 9.55
C SER A 13 16.31 -13.10 11.01
N THR A 14 17.43 -12.72 11.62
CA THR A 14 17.45 -12.26 13.02
C THR A 14 16.62 -11.00 13.25
N LYS A 15 16.60 -10.09 12.26
CA LYS A 15 15.79 -8.85 12.32
C LYS A 15 14.30 -9.18 12.22
N LEU A 16 13.92 -10.14 11.38
CA LEU A 16 12.54 -10.60 11.25
C LEU A 16 12.05 -11.24 12.55
N ASP A 17 12.84 -12.10 13.19
CA ASP A 17 12.49 -12.72 14.48
C ASP A 17 12.24 -11.66 15.57
N ARG A 18 13.12 -10.65 15.64
CA ARG A 18 12.97 -9.50 16.53
C ARG A 18 11.71 -8.70 16.21
N LEU A 19 11.46 -8.42 14.93
CA LEU A 19 10.29 -7.68 14.48
C LEU A 19 8.99 -8.40 14.86
N TRP A 20 8.89 -9.71 14.64
CA TRP A 20 7.68 -10.46 14.97
C TRP A 20 7.41 -10.56 16.47
N THR A 21 8.48 -10.64 17.26
CA THR A 21 8.39 -10.58 18.73
C THR A 21 7.81 -9.23 19.18
N LEU A 22 8.37 -8.12 18.71
CA LEU A 22 7.88 -6.78 19.04
C LEU A 22 6.47 -6.55 18.51
N SER A 23 6.20 -6.95 17.26
CA SER A 23 4.90 -6.84 16.59
C SER A 23 3.78 -7.49 17.41
N GLY A 24 4.01 -8.71 17.93
CA GLY A 24 3.03 -9.39 18.76
C GLY A 24 2.74 -8.64 20.07
N GLN A 25 3.77 -8.06 20.70
CA GLN A 25 3.61 -7.21 21.89
C GLN A 25 2.79 -5.95 21.57
N LYS A 26 3.07 -5.29 20.44
CA LYS A 26 2.36 -4.09 19.98
C LYS A 26 0.87 -4.36 19.77
N ILE A 27 0.54 -5.44 19.06
CA ILE A 27 -0.86 -5.83 18.79
C ILE A 27 -1.61 -6.11 20.10
N ARG A 28 -1.00 -6.87 21.03
CA ARG A 28 -1.60 -7.15 22.35
C ARG A 28 -1.81 -5.88 23.17
N LEU A 29 -0.88 -4.93 23.10
CA LEU A 29 -0.98 -3.66 23.81
C LEU A 29 -2.15 -2.81 23.28
N ILE A 30 -2.30 -2.75 21.95
CA ILE A 30 -3.45 -2.06 21.31
C ILE A 30 -4.77 -2.72 21.71
N ASP A 31 -4.87 -4.05 21.61
CA ASP A 31 -6.08 -4.80 21.98
C ASP A 31 -6.50 -4.57 23.44
N THR A 32 -5.52 -4.40 24.33
CA THR A 32 -5.77 -4.18 25.77
C THR A 32 -6.13 -2.73 26.09
N GLU A 33 -5.49 -1.75 25.46
CA GLU A 33 -5.54 -0.35 25.91
C GLU A 33 -6.34 0.59 25.01
N TYR A 34 -6.55 0.24 23.74
CA TYR A 34 -7.18 1.15 22.79
C TYR A 34 -8.71 1.12 22.91
N ASP A 35 -9.32 2.29 23.08
CA ASP A 35 -10.78 2.43 23.12
C ASP A 35 -11.36 2.53 21.71
N GLU A 36 -11.84 1.40 21.19
CA GLU A 36 -12.45 1.30 19.85
C GLU A 36 -13.65 2.22 19.65
N LYS A 37 -14.30 2.71 20.72
CA LYS A 37 -15.41 3.67 20.60
C LYS A 37 -14.98 5.03 20.06
N LYS A 38 -13.67 5.32 20.07
CA LYS A 38 -13.11 6.56 19.51
C LYS A 38 -13.05 6.56 17.98
N GLY A 39 -13.22 5.40 17.34
CA GLY A 39 -13.06 5.16 15.90
C GLY A 39 -11.76 4.46 15.55
N SER A 40 -11.43 4.42 14.27
CA SER A 40 -10.23 3.74 13.75
C SER A 40 -8.90 4.34 14.25
N PRO A 41 -7.97 3.55 14.80
CA PRO A 41 -6.64 4.02 15.16
C PRO A 41 -5.80 4.36 13.93
N VAL A 42 -5.23 5.58 13.90
CA VAL A 42 -4.59 6.14 12.69
C VAL A 42 -3.08 6.23 12.84
N PHE A 43 -2.64 6.98 13.85
CA PHE A 43 -1.24 7.23 14.18
C PHE A 43 -1.07 7.38 15.68
N THR A 44 0.15 7.25 16.18
CA THR A 44 0.42 7.39 17.61
C THR A 44 0.71 8.85 17.97
N VAL A 45 0.34 9.23 19.19
CA VAL A 45 0.76 10.47 19.85
C VAL A 45 1.30 10.06 21.20
N GLN A 46 2.56 10.38 21.46
CA GLN A 46 3.29 9.93 22.65
C GLN A 46 3.22 8.40 22.81
N GLY A 47 3.34 7.69 21.69
CA GLY A 47 3.32 6.23 21.64
C GLY A 47 1.97 5.56 21.88
N LYS A 48 0.85 6.30 21.91
CA LYS A 48 -0.50 5.73 21.99
C LYS A 48 -1.29 6.06 20.74
N TYR A 49 -1.93 5.07 20.12
CA TYR A 49 -2.77 5.29 18.94
C TYR A 49 -3.95 6.20 19.26
N THR A 50 -4.24 7.12 18.34
CA THR A 50 -5.38 8.03 18.39
C THR A 50 -6.18 7.99 17.10
N THR A 51 -7.39 8.52 17.15
CA THR A 51 -8.22 8.76 15.97
C THR A 51 -8.02 10.15 15.39
N ARG A 52 -8.52 10.31 14.16
CA ARG A 52 -8.70 11.59 13.50
C ARG A 52 -10.05 11.53 12.75
N GLY A 53 -10.74 12.66 12.59
CA GLY A 53 -11.97 12.64 11.81
C GLY A 53 -11.67 12.21 10.36
N TRP A 54 -12.59 11.45 9.75
CA TRP A 54 -12.55 11.08 8.33
C TRP A 54 -11.48 10.02 7.99
N THR A 55 -10.92 9.34 8.99
CA THR A 55 -9.82 8.38 8.83
C THR A 55 -10.20 6.93 9.11
N GLU A 56 -11.47 6.57 8.87
CA GLU A 56 -11.97 5.18 8.96
C GLU A 56 -11.29 4.23 7.96
N TRP A 57 -10.47 4.74 7.05
CA TRP A 57 -9.74 3.95 6.07
C TRP A 57 -8.64 3.04 6.68
N THR A 58 -8.33 3.18 7.97
CA THR A 58 -7.23 2.47 8.65
C THR A 58 -7.65 1.25 9.47
N GLN A 59 -8.94 1.02 9.71
CA GLN A 59 -9.44 -0.08 10.56
C GLN A 59 -8.97 -1.46 10.09
N GLY A 60 -8.99 -1.69 8.77
CA GLY A 60 -8.60 -2.98 8.22
C GLY A 60 -7.10 -3.27 8.38
N PHE A 61 -6.26 -2.25 8.56
CA PHE A 61 -4.84 -2.46 8.89
C PHE A 61 -4.64 -2.93 10.32
N GLN A 62 -5.46 -2.48 11.27
CA GLN A 62 -5.41 -2.93 12.66
C GLN A 62 -5.67 -4.44 12.74
N PHE A 63 -6.81 -4.89 12.20
CA PHE A 63 -7.17 -6.31 12.27
C PHE A 63 -6.38 -7.16 11.27
N GLY A 64 -6.03 -6.59 10.12
CA GLY A 64 -5.12 -7.22 9.15
C GLY A 64 -3.74 -7.50 9.74
N SER A 65 -3.23 -6.61 10.60
CA SER A 65 -1.95 -6.84 11.29
C SER A 65 -1.97 -8.07 12.18
N ALA A 66 -3.08 -8.35 12.89
CA ALA A 66 -3.23 -9.57 13.66
C ALA A 66 -3.27 -10.82 12.75
N ILE A 67 -3.93 -10.74 11.59
CA ILE A 67 -3.99 -11.86 10.65
C ILE A 67 -2.59 -12.16 10.06
N LEU A 68 -1.82 -11.13 9.70
CA LEU A 68 -0.43 -11.27 9.24
C LEU A 68 0.50 -11.81 10.33
N GLN A 69 0.30 -11.38 11.58
CA GLN A 69 1.06 -11.91 12.73
C GLN A 69 0.84 -13.42 12.90
N PHE A 70 -0.40 -13.90 12.79
CA PHE A 70 -0.69 -15.33 12.80
C PHE A 70 0.02 -16.05 11.64
N ASP A 71 -0.08 -15.53 10.42
CA ASP A 71 0.54 -16.15 9.24
C ASP A 71 2.06 -16.32 9.40
N ALA A 72 2.71 -15.36 10.06
CA ALA A 72 4.14 -15.41 10.32
C ALA A 72 4.55 -16.32 11.49
N THR A 73 3.71 -16.46 12.53
CA THR A 73 4.13 -17.00 13.84
C THR A 73 3.35 -18.21 14.34
N ASP A 74 2.24 -18.57 13.68
CA ASP A 74 1.33 -19.64 14.10
C ASP A 74 0.66 -19.46 15.48
N ASP A 75 0.76 -18.27 16.09
CA ASP A 75 0.10 -17.97 17.37
C ASP A 75 -1.41 -17.72 17.16
N SER A 76 -2.23 -18.67 17.64
CA SER A 76 -3.67 -18.72 17.42
C SER A 76 -4.44 -17.54 18.03
N TYR A 77 -3.89 -16.87 19.05
CA TYR A 77 -4.51 -15.69 19.64
C TYR A 77 -4.74 -14.59 18.58
N PHE A 78 -3.76 -14.37 17.71
CA PHE A 78 -3.87 -13.33 16.68
C PHE A 78 -4.86 -13.71 15.58
N LEU A 79 -4.97 -15.01 15.26
CA LEU A 79 -5.99 -15.51 14.35
C LEU A 79 -7.39 -15.29 14.90
N GLU A 80 -7.64 -15.69 16.14
CA GLU A 80 -8.94 -15.56 16.81
C GLU A 80 -9.36 -14.10 16.89
N MET A 81 -8.45 -13.22 17.35
CA MET A 81 -8.68 -11.78 17.41
C MET A 81 -9.00 -11.20 16.01
N GLY A 82 -8.10 -11.40 15.05
CA GLY A 82 -8.22 -10.81 13.71
C GLY A 82 -9.50 -11.28 13.00
N ARG A 83 -9.83 -12.57 13.13
CA ARG A 83 -11.06 -13.18 12.60
C ARG A 83 -12.31 -12.60 13.25
N GLN A 84 -12.37 -12.59 14.58
CA GLN A 84 -13.54 -12.12 15.32
C GLN A 84 -13.82 -10.64 15.01
N LYS A 85 -12.78 -9.79 15.09
CA LYS A 85 -12.90 -8.35 14.83
C LYS A 85 -13.27 -8.05 13.39
N THR A 86 -12.75 -8.83 12.44
CA THR A 86 -13.17 -8.72 11.03
C THR A 86 -14.68 -8.92 10.89
N ILE A 87 -15.26 -9.95 11.51
CA ILE A 87 -16.70 -10.20 11.44
C ILE A 87 -17.52 -9.15 12.20
N SER A 88 -17.12 -8.79 13.41
CA SER A 88 -17.95 -7.95 14.28
C SER A 88 -17.86 -6.45 13.98
N VAL A 89 -16.77 -5.98 13.35
CA VAL A 89 -16.49 -4.55 13.19
C VAL A 89 -16.47 -4.11 11.73
N MET A 90 -16.03 -4.95 10.78
CA MET A 90 -15.72 -4.45 9.42
C MET A 90 -16.92 -4.27 8.50
N ALA A 91 -18.13 -4.71 8.89
CA ALA A 91 -19.32 -4.62 8.04
C ALA A 91 -19.60 -3.21 7.46
N PRO A 92 -19.49 -2.10 8.23
CA PRO A 92 -19.67 -0.75 7.68
C PRO A 92 -18.68 -0.37 6.57
N HIS A 93 -17.47 -0.97 6.57
CA HIS A 93 -16.44 -0.72 5.56
C HIS A 93 -16.73 -1.44 4.23
N ILE A 94 -17.55 -2.49 4.23
CA ILE A 94 -17.98 -3.18 3.00
C ILE A 94 -18.93 -2.29 2.19
N SER A 95 -19.84 -1.58 2.88
CA SER A 95 -20.87 -0.73 2.28
C SER A 95 -20.49 0.75 2.24
N HIS A 96 -19.24 1.12 2.54
CA HIS A 96 -18.85 2.53 2.64
C HIS A 96 -18.75 3.18 1.24
N ILE A 97 -19.82 3.83 0.80
CA ILE A 97 -19.86 4.48 -0.52
C ILE A 97 -19.05 5.77 -0.61
N GLY A 98 -18.68 6.39 0.52
CA GLY A 98 -18.04 7.72 0.56
C GLY A 98 -16.53 7.74 0.29
N VAL A 99 -15.85 6.58 0.22
CA VAL A 99 -14.38 6.50 0.11
C VAL A 99 -13.96 5.41 -0.89
N HIS A 100 -12.68 5.44 -1.29
CA HIS A 100 -12.08 4.52 -2.26
C HIS A 100 -11.18 3.46 -1.59
N ASP A 101 -11.18 3.40 -0.26
CA ASP A 101 -10.25 2.62 0.56
C ASP A 101 -10.69 1.17 0.82
N HIS A 102 -11.54 0.60 -0.04
CA HIS A 102 -12.05 -0.77 0.15
C HIS A 102 -10.94 -1.79 0.04
N GLY A 103 -10.01 -1.57 -0.90
CA GLY A 103 -8.78 -2.34 -0.97
C GLY A 103 -8.06 -2.35 0.38
N PHE A 104 -7.78 -1.18 0.97
CA PHE A 104 -7.06 -1.09 2.25
C PHE A 104 -7.78 -1.78 3.41
N ASN A 105 -9.11 -1.69 3.47
CA ASN A 105 -9.86 -2.25 4.58
C ASN A 105 -10.18 -3.73 4.41
N ASN A 106 -10.89 -4.04 3.34
CA ASN A 106 -11.58 -5.32 3.18
C ASN A 106 -10.64 -6.41 2.65
N VAL A 107 -9.63 -6.05 1.84
CA VAL A 107 -8.63 -7.04 1.39
C VAL A 107 -7.59 -7.34 2.48
N SER A 108 -7.21 -6.35 3.30
CA SER A 108 -6.33 -6.59 4.46
C SER A 108 -6.94 -7.50 5.53
N THR A 109 -8.28 -7.64 5.53
CA THR A 109 -9.04 -8.42 6.51
C THR A 109 -9.65 -9.67 5.88
N TYR A 110 -10.84 -9.55 5.27
CA TYR A 110 -11.54 -10.63 4.59
C TYR A 110 -10.67 -11.31 3.52
N GLY A 111 -9.90 -10.53 2.76
CA GLY A 111 -8.97 -11.04 1.76
C GLY A 111 -7.88 -11.93 2.37
N ASN A 112 -7.22 -11.47 3.43
CA ASN A 112 -6.21 -12.27 4.12
C ASN A 112 -6.77 -13.54 4.77
N LEU A 113 -7.95 -13.48 5.39
CA LEU A 113 -8.60 -14.67 5.96
C LEU A 113 -8.98 -15.69 4.87
N LEU A 114 -9.55 -15.23 3.75
CA LEU A 114 -9.87 -16.09 2.62
C LEU A 114 -8.61 -16.70 2.01
N ARG A 115 -7.53 -15.93 1.85
CA ARG A 115 -6.23 -16.43 1.40
C ARG A 115 -5.71 -17.54 2.31
N LEU A 116 -5.72 -17.33 3.64
CA LEU A 116 -5.29 -18.35 4.60
C LEU A 116 -6.12 -19.64 4.51
N MET A 117 -7.44 -19.53 4.26
CA MET A 117 -8.29 -20.70 4.00
C MET A 117 -7.87 -21.45 2.74
N GLN A 118 -7.58 -20.73 1.66
CA GLN A 118 -7.18 -21.33 0.37
C GLN A 118 -5.77 -21.90 0.39
N GLU A 119 -4.89 -21.33 1.21
CA GLU A 119 -3.55 -21.87 1.45
C GLU A 119 -3.57 -23.06 2.44
N GLY A 120 -4.72 -23.40 3.03
CA GLY A 120 -4.85 -24.49 4.01
C GLY A 120 -4.24 -24.17 5.37
N ARG A 121 -3.98 -22.88 5.65
CA ARG A 121 -3.38 -22.39 6.91
C ARG A 121 -4.38 -22.36 8.05
N ILE A 122 -5.66 -22.25 7.75
CA ILE A 122 -6.76 -22.30 8.72
C ILE A 122 -7.89 -23.20 8.21
N PRO A 123 -8.72 -23.79 9.10
CA PRO A 123 -9.90 -24.53 8.69
C PRO A 123 -10.84 -23.64 7.86
N ALA A 124 -11.37 -24.20 6.77
CA ALA A 124 -12.35 -23.51 5.93
C ALA A 124 -13.75 -24.05 6.25
N THR A 125 -14.59 -23.22 6.87
CA THR A 125 -16.02 -23.49 6.99
C THR A 125 -16.77 -22.85 5.82
N ASP A 126 -17.83 -23.49 5.32
CA ASP A 126 -18.62 -22.93 4.22
C ASP A 126 -19.21 -21.57 4.57
N TRP A 127 -19.63 -21.38 5.83
CA TRP A 127 -20.17 -20.11 6.30
C TRP A 127 -19.13 -18.98 6.23
N GLU A 128 -17.95 -19.16 6.83
CA GLU A 128 -16.92 -18.10 6.83
C GLU A 128 -16.46 -17.78 5.40
N ARG A 129 -16.24 -18.81 4.58
CA ARG A 129 -15.85 -18.65 3.18
C ARG A 129 -16.86 -17.81 2.42
N ASN A 130 -18.15 -18.17 2.50
CA ASN A 130 -19.21 -17.44 1.82
C ASN A 130 -19.30 -15.97 2.30
N VAL A 131 -19.09 -15.72 3.59
CA VAL A 131 -19.06 -14.36 4.13
C VAL A 131 -17.89 -13.56 3.56
N TYR A 132 -16.69 -14.14 3.53
CA TYR A 132 -15.49 -13.44 3.06
C TYR A 132 -15.56 -13.17 1.55
N GLU A 133 -16.00 -14.15 0.77
CA GLU A 133 -16.23 -13.95 -0.66
C GLU A 133 -17.29 -12.89 -0.91
N LEU A 134 -18.43 -12.94 -0.22
CA LEU A 134 -19.47 -11.92 -0.37
C LEU A 134 -18.95 -10.52 -0.02
N ALA A 135 -18.20 -10.38 1.08
CA ALA A 135 -17.58 -9.11 1.47
C ALA A 135 -16.68 -8.57 0.35
N LEU A 136 -15.76 -9.38 -0.18
CA LEU A 136 -14.85 -8.97 -1.25
C LEU A 136 -15.58 -8.63 -2.56
N LYS A 137 -16.59 -9.43 -2.94
CA LYS A 137 -17.46 -9.18 -4.10
C LYS A 137 -18.10 -7.81 -3.99
N ILE A 138 -18.80 -7.55 -2.88
CA ILE A 138 -19.52 -6.28 -2.67
C ILE A 138 -18.55 -5.10 -2.53
N SER A 139 -17.43 -5.25 -1.82
CA SER A 139 -16.42 -4.18 -1.69
C SER A 139 -15.88 -3.72 -3.05
N GLY A 140 -15.56 -4.64 -3.95
CA GLY A 140 -15.13 -4.28 -5.30
C GLY A 140 -16.22 -3.56 -6.10
N ALA A 141 -17.49 -3.98 -5.98
CA ALA A 141 -18.61 -3.31 -6.62
C ALA A 141 -18.87 -1.90 -6.06
N VAL A 142 -18.85 -1.74 -4.73
CA VAL A 142 -19.04 -0.46 -4.06
C VAL A 142 -17.91 0.51 -4.42
N GLN A 143 -16.65 0.07 -4.37
CA GLN A 143 -15.53 0.92 -4.82
C GLN A 143 -15.68 1.28 -6.29
N ALA A 144 -15.98 0.30 -7.15
CA ALA A 144 -16.20 0.54 -8.58
C ALA A 144 -17.34 1.54 -8.84
N SER A 145 -18.37 1.60 -7.98
CA SER A 145 -19.52 2.52 -8.14
C SER A 145 -19.12 4.00 -8.12
N ARG A 146 -17.97 4.35 -7.53
CA ARG A 146 -17.43 5.72 -7.46
C ARG A 146 -16.81 6.19 -8.78
N TRP A 147 -17.45 5.90 -9.90
CA TRP A 147 -16.88 6.06 -11.23
C TRP A 147 -16.98 7.49 -11.77
N THR A 148 -15.86 8.02 -12.27
CA THR A 148 -15.81 9.27 -13.04
C THR A 148 -15.37 8.98 -14.48
N PRO A 149 -16.23 9.23 -15.48
CA PRO A 149 -15.84 9.13 -16.88
C PRO A 149 -14.91 10.28 -17.28
N ILE A 150 -13.91 9.97 -18.10
CA ILE A 150 -13.05 10.94 -18.79
C ILE A 150 -13.08 10.64 -20.30
N ARG A 151 -12.46 11.51 -21.11
CA ARG A 151 -12.54 11.40 -22.59
C ARG A 151 -12.17 10.01 -23.14
N ASN A 152 -11.20 9.35 -22.52
CA ASN A 152 -10.66 8.06 -22.96
C ASN A 152 -10.72 7.00 -21.84
N GLY A 153 -11.87 6.86 -21.17
CA GLY A 153 -12.09 5.85 -20.12
C GLY A 153 -12.68 6.47 -18.85
N GLY A 154 -12.09 6.16 -17.70
CA GLY A 154 -12.50 6.76 -16.43
C GLY A 154 -11.64 6.30 -15.27
N PHE A 155 -11.98 6.79 -14.09
CA PHE A 155 -11.29 6.42 -12.86
C PHE A 155 -12.26 6.35 -11.67
N ILE A 156 -11.87 5.60 -10.66
CA ILE A 156 -12.51 5.58 -9.34
C ILE A 156 -12.16 6.88 -8.62
N SER A 157 -13.16 7.71 -8.36
CA SER A 157 -13.01 9.00 -7.69
C SER A 157 -12.67 8.85 -6.21
N SER A 158 -11.74 9.69 -5.75
CA SER A 158 -11.29 9.72 -4.37
C SER A 158 -12.37 10.26 -3.42
N PHE A 159 -12.11 10.26 -2.11
CA PHE A 159 -13.03 10.88 -1.14
C PHE A 159 -13.25 12.38 -1.38
N ASN A 160 -12.31 13.05 -2.07
CA ASN A 160 -12.39 14.49 -2.36
C ASN A 160 -13.48 14.83 -3.38
N GLY A 161 -13.90 13.86 -4.21
CA GLY A 161 -15.08 13.96 -5.06
C GLY A 161 -14.84 13.54 -6.52
N PRO A 162 -15.85 13.65 -7.39
CA PRO A 162 -15.79 13.14 -8.77
C PRO A 162 -14.69 13.75 -9.64
N HIS A 163 -14.16 14.92 -9.28
CA HIS A 163 -13.07 15.56 -10.01
C HIS A 163 -11.69 14.96 -9.70
N SER A 164 -11.58 14.09 -8.69
CA SER A 164 -10.33 13.81 -8.02
C SER A 164 -9.87 12.35 -8.19
N LEU A 165 -8.70 12.18 -8.80
CA LEU A 165 -7.95 10.93 -8.87
C LEU A 165 -6.76 11.01 -7.90
N PHE A 166 -6.80 10.28 -6.79
CA PHE A 166 -5.65 10.17 -5.90
C PHE A 166 -4.76 9.00 -6.30
N VAL A 167 -3.45 9.09 -6.12
CA VAL A 167 -2.54 8.03 -6.53
C VAL A 167 -2.66 6.75 -5.69
N ASP A 168 -3.05 6.83 -4.42
CA ASP A 168 -3.24 5.68 -3.52
C ASP A 168 -4.32 4.68 -4.00
N THR A 169 -5.27 5.14 -4.79
CA THR A 169 -6.33 4.32 -5.42
C THR A 169 -5.77 3.18 -6.29
N ILE A 170 -4.54 3.29 -6.81
CA ILE A 170 -3.88 2.16 -7.50
C ILE A 170 -3.65 0.98 -6.56
N ARG A 171 -3.33 1.25 -5.29
CA ARG A 171 -3.11 0.22 -4.28
C ARG A 171 -4.44 -0.39 -3.81
N SER A 172 -5.55 0.33 -3.93
CA SER A 172 -6.88 -0.16 -3.57
C SER A 172 -7.60 -0.90 -4.71
N CYS A 173 -7.08 -0.84 -5.95
CA CYS A 173 -7.60 -1.60 -7.10
C CYS A 173 -7.63 -3.11 -6.89
N ARG A 174 -6.81 -3.62 -5.96
CA ARG A 174 -6.91 -4.99 -5.45
C ARG A 174 -8.34 -5.42 -5.11
N SER A 175 -9.19 -4.52 -4.63
CA SER A 175 -10.59 -4.84 -4.33
C SER A 175 -11.42 -5.15 -5.58
N LEU A 176 -11.18 -4.45 -6.69
CA LEU A 176 -11.90 -4.68 -7.93
C LEU A 176 -11.44 -5.97 -8.60
N VAL A 177 -10.12 -6.18 -8.67
CA VAL A 177 -9.57 -7.36 -9.34
C VAL A 177 -9.90 -8.66 -8.57
N LEU A 178 -9.96 -8.62 -7.23
CA LEU A 178 -10.46 -9.76 -6.44
C LEU A 178 -11.96 -9.99 -6.64
N SER A 179 -12.77 -8.92 -6.61
CA SER A 179 -14.22 -9.04 -6.83
C SER A 179 -14.55 -9.62 -8.22
N HIS A 180 -13.83 -9.15 -9.24
CA HIS A 180 -13.85 -9.71 -10.59
C HIS A 180 -13.43 -11.18 -10.61
N ALA A 181 -12.30 -11.53 -10.00
CA ALA A 181 -11.78 -12.90 -9.97
C ALA A 181 -12.72 -13.87 -9.25
N LEU A 182 -13.52 -13.38 -8.31
CA LEU A 182 -14.59 -14.13 -7.64
C LEU A 182 -15.89 -14.23 -8.47
N GLY A 183 -15.88 -13.77 -9.72
CA GLY A 183 -17.00 -13.84 -10.67
C GLY A 183 -18.11 -12.82 -10.41
N HIS A 184 -17.84 -11.76 -9.65
CA HIS A 184 -18.85 -10.74 -9.37
C HIS A 184 -19.03 -9.76 -10.53
N VAL A 185 -20.23 -9.17 -10.59
CA VAL A 185 -20.60 -8.14 -11.55
C VAL A 185 -21.30 -7.03 -10.78
N PHE A 186 -20.88 -5.78 -11.00
CA PHE A 186 -21.59 -4.64 -10.46
C PHE A 186 -22.80 -4.33 -11.34
N GLN A 187 -24.02 -4.33 -10.76
CA GLN A 187 -25.24 -3.95 -11.46
C GLN A 187 -25.55 -2.47 -11.20
N GLY A 188 -25.59 -1.68 -12.28
CA GLY A 188 -25.98 -0.28 -12.28
C GLY A 188 -27.48 -0.07 -12.57
N GLU A 189 -27.85 1.18 -12.80
CA GLU A 189 -29.23 1.55 -13.15
C GLU A 189 -29.72 0.81 -14.40
N GLY A 190 -30.98 0.35 -14.37
CA GLY A 190 -31.57 -0.42 -15.48
C GLY A 190 -30.90 -1.79 -15.70
N ASP A 191 -30.35 -2.39 -14.65
CA ASP A 191 -29.66 -3.69 -14.66
C ASP A 191 -28.42 -3.74 -15.56
N VAL A 192 -27.83 -2.57 -15.87
CA VAL A 192 -26.59 -2.49 -16.65
C VAL A 192 -25.48 -3.22 -15.91
N LYS A 193 -24.96 -4.27 -16.53
CA LYS A 193 -23.81 -5.03 -16.02
C LYS A 193 -22.53 -4.25 -16.28
N ILE A 194 -21.91 -3.77 -15.21
CA ILE A 194 -20.64 -3.05 -15.25
C ILE A 194 -19.51 -4.05 -15.00
N ASN A 195 -18.55 -4.07 -15.92
CA ASN A 195 -17.38 -4.93 -15.83
C ASN A 195 -16.36 -4.34 -14.83
N LEU A 196 -16.05 -5.11 -13.79
CA LEU A 196 -15.13 -4.71 -12.73
C LEU A 196 -13.68 -4.67 -13.21
N LEU A 197 -13.27 -5.63 -14.04
CA LEU A 197 -11.94 -5.65 -14.66
C LEU A 197 -11.74 -4.45 -15.58
N GLU A 198 -12.74 -4.12 -16.40
CA GLU A 198 -12.68 -2.93 -17.26
C GLU A 198 -12.43 -1.66 -16.45
N ARG A 199 -13.20 -1.44 -15.37
CA ARG A 199 -13.01 -0.27 -14.50
C ARG A 199 -11.65 -0.27 -13.81
N ALA A 200 -11.16 -1.44 -13.37
CA ALA A 200 -9.83 -1.56 -12.78
C ALA A 200 -8.74 -1.16 -13.78
N LEU A 201 -8.75 -1.73 -15.00
CA LEU A 201 -7.76 -1.45 -16.04
C LEU A 201 -7.79 0.01 -16.51
N GLN A 202 -8.98 0.58 -16.70
CA GLN A 202 -9.12 1.99 -17.07
C GLN A 202 -8.62 2.92 -15.97
N HIS A 203 -8.92 2.60 -14.71
CA HIS A 203 -8.40 3.35 -13.57
C HIS A 203 -6.87 3.28 -13.48
N MET A 204 -6.29 2.08 -13.57
CA MET A 204 -4.83 1.89 -13.56
C MET A 204 -4.17 2.69 -14.69
N LYS A 205 -4.78 2.71 -15.88
CA LYS A 205 -4.31 3.50 -17.01
C LYS A 205 -4.39 5.00 -16.72
N ALA A 206 -5.49 5.48 -16.14
CA ALA A 206 -5.64 6.88 -15.76
C ALA A 206 -4.58 7.30 -14.71
N THR A 207 -4.32 6.48 -13.70
CA THR A 207 -3.26 6.74 -12.72
C THR A 207 -1.88 6.81 -13.38
N ALA A 208 -1.58 5.88 -14.29
CA ALA A 208 -0.32 5.90 -15.05
C ALA A 208 -0.20 7.15 -15.95
N ASP A 209 -1.30 7.59 -16.57
CA ASP A 209 -1.31 8.70 -17.52
C ASP A 209 -1.30 10.08 -16.87
N TYR A 210 -1.85 10.21 -15.66
CA TYR A 210 -2.11 11.51 -15.05
C TYR A 210 -1.45 11.72 -13.69
N SER A 211 -1.10 10.65 -12.98
CA SER A 211 -0.43 10.76 -11.67
C SER A 211 1.09 10.55 -11.80
N VAL A 212 1.55 9.70 -12.71
CA VAL A 212 2.99 9.46 -12.97
C VAL A 212 3.49 10.36 -14.10
N PHE A 213 4.68 10.91 -13.95
CA PHE A 213 5.39 11.76 -14.92
C PHE A 213 6.54 10.98 -15.54
N TYR A 214 6.87 11.25 -16.80
CA TYR A 214 7.77 10.41 -17.60
C TYR A 214 8.93 11.19 -18.24
N GLY A 215 9.00 12.51 -18.07
CA GLY A 215 9.99 13.33 -18.77
C GLY A 215 9.81 13.32 -20.29
N GLU A 216 8.56 13.15 -20.75
CA GLU A 216 8.21 13.04 -22.17
C GLU A 216 7.57 14.33 -22.71
N GLY A 217 7.74 15.44 -21.98
CA GLY A 217 7.33 16.77 -22.40
C GLY A 217 5.88 17.10 -22.06
N ARG A 218 5.31 16.52 -20.99
CA ARG A 218 3.98 16.89 -20.47
C ARG A 218 3.94 18.38 -20.10
N ASP A 219 4.95 18.85 -19.37
CA ASP A 219 5.16 20.24 -18.96
C ASP A 219 6.62 20.47 -18.53
N THR A 220 6.98 21.67 -18.08
CA THR A 220 8.36 22.04 -17.68
C THR A 220 8.86 21.34 -16.41
N TYR A 221 7.97 20.71 -15.63
CA TYR A 221 8.29 19.96 -14.40
C TYR A 221 8.11 18.45 -14.59
N ASP A 222 7.99 17.98 -15.84
CA ASP A 222 7.88 16.57 -16.19
C ASP A 222 9.25 15.89 -16.05
N ILE A 223 9.39 15.11 -14.99
CA ILE A 223 10.61 14.37 -14.64
C ILE A 223 10.23 12.89 -14.49
N TRP A 224 11.08 12.00 -15.00
CA TRP A 224 10.88 10.54 -14.93
C TRP A 224 10.55 10.08 -13.51
N GLY A 225 9.37 9.50 -13.33
CA GLY A 225 8.91 8.89 -12.07
C GLY A 225 8.39 9.84 -11.01
N ARG A 226 8.48 11.16 -11.23
CA ARG A 226 7.79 12.14 -10.39
C ARG A 226 6.32 11.77 -10.32
N THR A 227 5.72 11.82 -9.13
CA THR A 227 4.37 11.33 -8.90
C THR A 227 3.52 12.40 -8.20
N ALA A 228 2.45 12.82 -8.85
CA ALA A 228 1.44 13.69 -8.24
C ALA A 228 0.61 12.89 -7.24
N HIS A 229 0.32 13.51 -6.10
CA HIS A 229 -0.55 12.93 -5.09
C HIS A 229 -2.00 12.86 -5.60
N GLU A 230 -2.48 13.94 -6.22
CA GLU A 230 -3.82 14.04 -6.78
C GLU A 230 -3.77 14.61 -8.20
N SER A 231 -4.66 14.13 -9.06
CA SER A 231 -4.87 14.61 -10.42
C SER A 231 -6.31 15.10 -10.55
N VAL A 232 -6.49 16.38 -10.89
CA VAL A 232 -7.80 17.04 -10.92
C VAL A 232 -8.36 17.10 -12.33
N PHE A 233 -9.64 16.75 -12.48
CA PHE A 233 -10.39 16.73 -13.75
C PHE A 233 -11.62 17.61 -13.65
N ASN A 234 -12.07 18.16 -14.78
CA ASN A 234 -13.39 18.76 -14.85
C ASN A 234 -14.45 17.68 -15.07
N ALA A 235 -15.32 17.49 -14.08
CA ALA A 235 -16.34 16.44 -14.09
C ALA A 235 -17.41 16.62 -15.18
N LYS A 236 -17.53 17.80 -15.81
CA LYS A 236 -18.48 18.05 -16.90
C LYS A 236 -17.98 17.53 -18.24
N ASP A 237 -16.68 17.67 -18.53
CA ASP A 237 -16.11 17.41 -19.86
C ASP A 237 -14.97 16.36 -19.86
N GLY A 238 -14.59 15.86 -18.68
CA GLY A 238 -13.55 14.84 -18.52
C GLY A 238 -12.13 15.34 -18.78
N ASN A 239 -11.90 16.65 -18.87
CA ASN A 239 -10.58 17.21 -19.12
C ASN A 239 -9.73 17.25 -17.86
N PHE A 240 -8.49 16.76 -17.96
CA PHE A 240 -7.45 17.01 -16.95
C PHE A 240 -7.20 18.51 -16.79
N ARG A 241 -7.03 18.97 -15.55
CA ARG A 241 -6.83 20.38 -15.19
C ARG A 241 -5.44 20.63 -14.65
N CYS A 242 -5.05 19.92 -13.61
CA CYS A 242 -3.76 20.10 -12.96
C CYS A 242 -3.43 18.93 -12.01
N PRO A 243 -2.15 18.74 -11.69
CA PRO A 243 -1.78 18.00 -10.50
C PRO A 243 -2.09 18.84 -9.24
N ASN A 244 -2.42 18.17 -8.15
CA ASN A 244 -2.70 18.75 -6.85
C ASN A 244 -2.09 17.88 -5.73
N SER A 245 -2.14 18.37 -4.49
CA SER A 245 -1.75 17.61 -3.31
C SER A 245 -2.57 18.04 -2.10
N GLN A 246 -2.99 17.06 -1.29
CA GLN A 246 -3.50 17.32 0.08
C GLN A 246 -2.41 17.11 1.15
N GLN A 247 -1.64 16.02 1.07
CA GLN A 247 -0.70 15.59 2.12
C GLN A 247 0.78 15.88 1.82
N GLY A 248 1.13 16.04 0.54
CA GLY A 248 2.44 16.55 0.10
C GLY A 248 2.52 18.06 0.13
N TYR A 249 3.73 18.60 -0.03
CA TYR A 249 4.00 20.04 0.00
C TYR A 249 3.31 20.79 -1.15
N SER A 250 3.30 20.24 -2.35
CA SER A 250 2.73 20.89 -3.54
C SER A 250 2.32 19.87 -4.60
N GLY A 251 1.37 20.25 -5.47
CA GLY A 251 1.03 19.48 -6.68
C GLY A 251 2.20 19.35 -7.67
N PHE A 252 3.29 20.12 -7.48
CA PHE A 252 4.51 20.07 -8.30
C PHE A 252 5.68 19.35 -7.63
N THR A 253 5.54 18.89 -6.39
CA THR A 253 6.54 18.03 -5.73
C THR A 253 6.10 16.57 -5.78
N THR A 254 6.85 15.68 -5.12
CA THR A 254 6.46 14.27 -4.95
C THR A 254 6.45 13.94 -3.47
N TRP A 255 5.24 13.77 -2.95
CA TRP A 255 4.98 13.21 -1.63
C TRP A 255 5.35 11.73 -1.61
N THR A 256 6.26 11.35 -0.72
CA THR A 256 6.99 10.07 -0.87
C THR A 256 6.13 8.85 -0.56
N ARG A 257 5.10 8.98 0.29
CA ARG A 257 4.11 7.91 0.44
C ARG A 257 3.18 7.76 -0.76
N GLY A 258 2.81 8.86 -1.42
CA GLY A 258 2.04 8.80 -2.68
C GLY A 258 2.82 8.10 -3.78
N LEU A 259 4.11 8.38 -3.89
CA LEU A 259 5.04 7.65 -4.75
C LEU A 259 5.09 6.16 -4.40
N ALA A 260 5.25 5.83 -3.11
CA ALA A 260 5.31 4.45 -2.65
C ALA A 260 4.01 3.66 -2.96
N TRP A 261 2.84 4.31 -2.89
CA TRP A 261 1.59 3.70 -3.32
C TRP A 261 1.56 3.34 -4.80
N ALA A 262 2.07 4.22 -5.67
CA ALA A 262 2.23 3.90 -7.09
C ALA A 262 3.19 2.73 -7.31
N MET A 263 4.36 2.75 -6.65
CA MET A 263 5.35 1.67 -6.75
C MET A 263 4.75 0.31 -6.38
N CYS A 264 4.13 0.23 -5.19
CA CYS A 264 3.57 -1.01 -4.68
C CYS A 264 2.31 -1.43 -5.46
N GLY A 265 1.42 -0.49 -5.76
CA GLY A 265 0.19 -0.77 -6.49
C GLY A 265 0.45 -1.31 -7.90
N PHE A 266 1.25 -0.62 -8.72
CA PHE A 266 1.54 -1.13 -10.08
C PHE A 266 2.28 -2.47 -10.05
N ALA A 267 3.22 -2.68 -9.10
CA ALA A 267 3.91 -3.96 -8.98
C ALA A 267 2.96 -5.11 -8.61
N GLU A 268 2.05 -4.91 -7.67
CA GLU A 268 1.06 -5.92 -7.27
C GLU A 268 0.05 -6.23 -8.38
N GLU A 269 -0.41 -5.20 -9.11
CA GLU A 269 -1.36 -5.40 -10.21
C GLU A 269 -0.70 -6.09 -11.41
N LEU A 270 0.60 -5.87 -11.66
CA LEU A 270 1.38 -6.66 -12.63
C LEU A 270 1.47 -8.13 -12.22
N GLU A 271 1.73 -8.43 -10.95
CA GLU A 271 1.75 -9.80 -10.43
C GLU A 271 0.39 -10.47 -10.60
N TRP A 272 -0.70 -9.75 -10.33
CA TRP A 272 -2.06 -10.27 -10.53
C TRP A 272 -2.36 -10.53 -12.00
N LEU A 273 -2.06 -9.56 -12.87
CA LEU A 273 -2.29 -9.64 -14.31
C LEU A 273 -1.55 -10.83 -14.94
N ALA A 274 -0.33 -11.13 -14.47
CA ALA A 274 0.46 -12.28 -14.92
C ALA A 274 -0.23 -13.64 -14.71
N THR A 275 -1.24 -13.70 -13.83
CA THR A 275 -2.02 -14.93 -13.57
C THR A 275 -3.32 -15.03 -14.38
N ARG A 276 -3.66 -14.02 -15.17
CA ARG A 276 -4.89 -14.00 -15.96
C ARG A 276 -4.72 -14.70 -17.31
N ASP A 277 -5.82 -15.15 -17.89
CA ASP A 277 -5.84 -15.65 -19.26
C ASP A 277 -5.77 -14.47 -20.24
N ASP A 278 -4.99 -14.61 -21.31
CA ASP A 278 -4.87 -13.59 -22.35
C ASP A 278 -6.22 -13.28 -23.01
N ALA A 279 -7.08 -14.29 -23.17
CA ALA A 279 -8.41 -14.12 -23.77
C ALA A 279 -9.29 -13.12 -23.00
N GLU A 280 -9.10 -13.00 -21.68
CA GLU A 280 -9.81 -12.04 -20.84
C GLU A 280 -9.34 -10.59 -21.09
N LEU A 281 -8.10 -10.42 -21.56
CA LEU A 281 -7.44 -9.12 -21.74
C LEU A 281 -7.57 -8.57 -23.16
N GLU A 282 -7.89 -9.42 -24.14
CA GLU A 282 -8.02 -9.03 -25.56
C GLU A 282 -8.99 -7.86 -25.78
N ALA A 283 -10.14 -7.89 -25.09
CA ALA A 283 -11.15 -6.83 -25.18
C ALA A 283 -10.63 -5.45 -24.69
N PHE A 284 -9.52 -5.43 -23.95
CA PHE A 284 -8.91 -4.23 -23.38
C PHE A 284 -7.57 -3.86 -24.05
N GLY A 285 -7.27 -4.47 -25.20
CA GLY A 285 -6.07 -4.19 -25.98
C GLY A 285 -4.92 -5.18 -25.77
N GLY A 286 -5.19 -6.31 -25.10
CA GLY A 286 -4.25 -7.42 -24.93
C GLY A 286 -3.22 -7.22 -23.81
N ARG A 287 -2.66 -8.32 -23.32
CA ARG A 287 -1.68 -8.34 -22.22
C ARG A 287 -0.52 -7.38 -22.45
N GLU A 288 0.11 -7.44 -23.63
CA GLU A 288 1.33 -6.69 -23.92
C GLU A 288 1.15 -5.19 -23.69
N ARG A 289 0.03 -4.63 -24.17
CA ARG A 289 -0.27 -3.20 -24.02
C ARG A 289 -0.53 -2.83 -22.55
N ILE A 290 -1.25 -3.69 -21.83
CA ILE A 290 -1.62 -3.45 -20.44
C ILE A 290 -0.36 -3.51 -19.56
N GLU A 291 0.43 -4.58 -19.69
CA GLU A 291 1.70 -4.74 -18.98
C GLU A 291 2.68 -3.63 -19.33
N ALA A 292 2.73 -3.15 -20.58
CA ALA A 292 3.65 -2.10 -20.98
C ALA A 292 3.45 -0.80 -20.18
N PHE A 293 2.20 -0.32 -20.03
CA PHE A 293 1.98 0.93 -19.29
C PHE A 293 2.16 0.74 -17.79
N MET A 294 1.72 -0.39 -17.22
CA MET A 294 1.89 -0.68 -15.79
C MET A 294 3.37 -0.84 -15.44
N ARG A 295 4.13 -1.58 -16.25
CA ARG A 295 5.57 -1.76 -16.08
C ARG A 295 6.31 -0.44 -16.22
N LYS A 296 5.94 0.41 -17.18
CA LYS A 296 6.53 1.75 -17.33
C LYS A 296 6.29 2.59 -16.08
N ALA A 297 5.06 2.62 -15.56
CA ALA A 297 4.73 3.37 -14.34
C ALA A 297 5.47 2.83 -13.10
N ALA A 298 5.49 1.51 -12.90
CA ALA A 298 6.22 0.87 -11.80
C ALA A 298 7.72 1.16 -11.85
N THR A 299 8.33 1.01 -13.04
CA THR A 299 9.76 1.29 -13.28
C THR A 299 10.07 2.76 -12.99
N ALA A 300 9.28 3.68 -13.55
CA ALA A 300 9.49 5.12 -13.38
C ALA A 300 9.44 5.52 -11.90
N THR A 301 8.38 5.12 -11.19
CA THR A 301 8.22 5.45 -9.77
C THR A 301 9.30 4.82 -8.89
N CYS A 302 9.71 3.57 -9.17
CA CYS A 302 10.80 2.92 -8.42
C CYS A 302 12.17 3.57 -8.69
N ASP A 303 12.45 3.98 -9.93
CA ASP A 303 13.68 4.70 -10.26
C ASP A 303 13.74 6.05 -9.54
N PHE A 304 12.65 6.82 -9.60
CA PHE A 304 12.59 8.12 -8.92
C PHE A 304 12.77 7.97 -7.41
N TYR A 305 12.19 6.94 -6.80
CA TYR A 305 12.41 6.63 -5.38
C TYR A 305 13.89 6.38 -5.09
N ILE A 306 14.54 5.51 -5.87
CA ILE A 306 15.97 5.18 -5.70
C ILE A 306 16.83 6.44 -5.83
N ASP A 307 16.53 7.31 -6.79
CA ASP A 307 17.33 8.49 -7.10
C ASP A 307 17.13 9.65 -6.11
N HIS A 308 15.95 9.75 -5.47
CA HIS A 308 15.57 10.86 -4.58
C HIS A 308 15.44 10.48 -3.10
N THR A 309 16.04 9.37 -2.70
CA THR A 309 16.04 8.89 -1.31
C THR A 309 17.48 8.88 -0.75
N PRO A 310 17.69 9.27 0.53
CA PRO A 310 18.95 9.13 1.28
C PRO A 310 19.62 7.76 1.15
N THR A 311 20.91 7.67 1.54
CA THR A 311 21.72 6.47 1.24
C THR A 311 21.21 5.18 1.88
N ASP A 312 20.53 5.29 3.01
CA ASP A 312 19.97 4.19 3.80
C ASP A 312 18.58 3.71 3.31
N GLY A 313 18.03 4.36 2.28
CA GLY A 313 16.74 4.00 1.70
C GLY A 313 15.52 4.57 2.44
N ILE A 314 15.70 5.49 3.40
CA ILE A 314 14.57 6.09 4.13
C ILE A 314 14.27 7.51 3.61
N PRO A 315 13.09 7.77 3.02
CA PRO A 315 12.81 9.03 2.37
C PRO A 315 12.37 10.11 3.37
N TYR A 316 12.63 11.36 3.02
CA TYR A 316 11.92 12.49 3.62
C TYR A 316 10.45 12.50 3.18
N TRP A 317 9.56 13.13 3.96
CA TRP A 317 8.11 13.06 3.71
C TRP A 317 7.69 13.59 2.32
N ASP A 318 8.45 14.51 1.74
CA ASP A 318 8.23 15.04 0.40
C ASP A 318 9.58 15.46 -0.22
N THR A 319 9.82 15.09 -1.49
CA THR A 319 11.06 15.40 -2.23
C THR A 319 11.29 16.88 -2.52
N GLY A 320 10.26 17.71 -2.38
CA GLY A 320 10.36 19.17 -2.46
C GLY A 320 9.94 19.85 -1.17
N ALA A 321 10.03 19.18 -0.01
CA ALA A 321 9.73 19.78 1.27
C ALA A 321 10.54 21.08 1.50
N PRO A 322 9.91 22.13 2.06
CA PRO A 322 10.39 23.51 1.95
C PRO A 322 11.76 23.76 2.58
N ASN A 323 12.13 23.00 3.61
CA ASN A 323 13.40 23.13 4.33
C ASN A 323 14.43 22.06 3.99
N LEU A 324 14.23 21.21 2.97
CA LEU A 324 15.24 20.21 2.57
C LEU A 324 16.59 20.84 2.23
N HIS A 325 16.58 22.00 1.58
CA HIS A 325 17.79 22.75 1.24
C HIS A 325 18.66 23.08 2.47
N ARG A 326 18.07 23.16 3.67
CA ARG A 326 18.78 23.43 4.93
C ARG A 326 19.53 22.21 5.46
N LEU A 327 19.21 21.01 4.97
CA LEU A 327 19.93 19.79 5.28
C LEU A 327 21.25 19.65 4.49
N GLY A 328 21.47 20.48 3.47
CA GLY A 328 22.65 20.38 2.60
C GLY A 328 22.56 19.16 1.71
N ASP A 329 23.66 18.41 1.58
CA ASP A 329 23.75 17.22 0.74
C ASP A 329 23.12 15.97 1.40
N TYR A 330 21.81 16.05 1.64
CA TYR A 330 21.07 15.04 2.41
C TYR A 330 20.91 13.70 1.66
N LEU A 331 21.06 13.68 0.34
CA LEU A 331 20.93 12.46 -0.48
C LEU A 331 22.18 11.57 -0.44
N ASN A 332 23.35 12.13 -0.10
CA ASN A 332 24.63 11.41 -0.03
C ASN A 332 25.02 10.98 1.40
N ARG A 333 24.04 10.84 2.28
CA ARG A 333 24.20 10.29 3.64
C ARG A 333 22.91 9.62 4.12
N PRO A 334 22.93 8.87 5.24
CA PRO A 334 21.72 8.33 5.84
C PRO A 334 20.73 9.42 6.22
N ALA A 335 19.44 9.09 6.21
CA ALA A 335 18.41 9.99 6.67
C ALA A 335 18.56 10.20 8.18
N ASP A 336 18.34 11.43 8.65
CA ASP A 336 18.36 11.74 10.08
C ASP A 336 16.92 12.01 10.55
N PRO A 337 16.26 11.08 11.27
CA PRO A 337 14.91 11.31 11.77
C PRO A 337 14.80 12.37 12.86
N TYR A 338 15.93 12.82 13.43
CA TYR A 338 16.01 13.78 14.54
C TYR A 338 16.59 15.15 14.13
N ASN A 339 16.69 15.41 12.82
CA ASN A 339 17.17 16.68 12.31
C ASN A 339 16.25 17.87 12.69
N ALA A 340 16.68 19.08 12.36
CA ALA A 340 15.99 20.31 12.78
C ALA A 340 14.99 20.89 11.77
N PHE A 341 14.79 20.26 10.61
CA PHE A 341 14.20 20.91 9.42
C PHE A 341 13.04 20.15 8.77
N GLU A 342 13.20 18.88 8.43
CA GLU A 342 12.16 18.11 7.72
C GLU A 342 12.05 16.67 8.25
N PRO A 343 10.85 16.14 8.47
CA PRO A 343 10.69 14.77 8.94
C PRO A 343 10.93 13.73 7.82
N VAL A 344 11.39 12.56 8.24
CA VAL A 344 11.39 11.35 7.40
C VAL A 344 10.01 10.69 7.42
N ASP A 345 9.72 9.83 6.45
CA ASP A 345 8.52 8.99 6.47
C ASP A 345 8.88 7.51 6.27
N SER A 346 9.04 6.79 7.38
CA SER A 346 9.33 5.36 7.37
C SER A 346 8.20 4.52 6.77
N SER A 347 6.96 5.00 6.82
CA SER A 347 5.83 4.29 6.21
C SER A 347 5.96 4.25 4.68
N ALA A 348 6.44 5.33 4.06
CA ALA A 348 6.80 5.32 2.63
C ALA A 348 7.94 4.33 2.33
N ALA A 349 8.89 4.16 3.25
CA ALA A 349 9.95 3.16 3.10
C ALA A 349 9.43 1.71 3.14
N ALA A 350 8.54 1.39 4.09
CA ALA A 350 7.92 0.06 4.17
C ALA A 350 7.18 -0.29 2.87
N ILE A 351 6.34 0.63 2.39
CA ILE A 351 5.55 0.45 1.15
C ILE A 351 6.46 0.43 -0.09
N GLY A 352 7.48 1.30 -0.12
CA GLY A 352 8.45 1.38 -1.21
C GLY A 352 9.26 0.09 -1.35
N ALA A 353 9.70 -0.49 -0.22
CA ALA A 353 10.39 -1.78 -0.20
C ALA A 353 9.51 -2.90 -0.77
N GLN A 354 8.21 -2.92 -0.47
CA GLN A 354 7.27 -3.87 -1.10
C GLN A 354 7.23 -3.70 -2.62
N GLY A 355 7.07 -2.47 -3.11
CA GLY A 355 7.05 -2.20 -4.55
C GLY A 355 8.34 -2.63 -5.25
N LEU A 356 9.49 -2.33 -4.66
CA LEU A 356 10.81 -2.69 -5.19
C LEU A 356 11.03 -4.21 -5.23
N LEU A 357 10.71 -4.93 -4.15
CA LEU A 357 10.87 -6.39 -4.09
C LEU A 357 9.94 -7.09 -5.09
N ARG A 358 8.67 -6.67 -5.17
CA ARG A 358 7.68 -7.24 -6.10
C ARG A 358 8.03 -6.96 -7.55
N LEU A 359 8.34 -5.70 -7.90
CA LEU A 359 8.77 -5.34 -9.25
C LEU A 359 10.06 -6.10 -9.62
N GLY A 360 11.00 -6.18 -8.68
CA GLY A 360 12.25 -6.94 -8.85
C GLY A 360 12.00 -8.40 -9.17
N ASN A 361 11.10 -9.05 -8.43
CA ASN A 361 10.68 -10.44 -8.69
C ASN A 361 9.96 -10.58 -10.04
N TYR A 362 8.98 -9.73 -10.34
CA TYR A 362 8.26 -9.74 -11.62
C TYR A 362 9.20 -9.61 -12.82
N LEU A 363 10.16 -8.69 -12.76
CA LEU A 363 11.14 -8.49 -13.84
C LEU A 363 12.08 -9.68 -14.01
N LYS A 364 12.53 -10.32 -12.92
CA LYS A 364 13.29 -11.58 -12.99
C LYS A 364 12.49 -12.68 -13.68
N GLN A 365 11.23 -12.85 -13.31
CA GLN A 365 10.35 -13.88 -13.88
C GLN A 365 10.04 -13.64 -15.37
N THR A 366 10.01 -12.38 -15.79
CA THR A 366 9.76 -11.96 -17.19
C THR A 366 11.03 -11.78 -18.02
N GLY A 367 12.19 -12.21 -17.50
CA GLY A 367 13.45 -12.28 -18.25
C GLY A 367 14.38 -11.06 -18.12
N ASN A 368 13.96 -9.99 -17.46
CA ASN A 368 14.82 -8.82 -17.17
C ASN A 368 15.52 -8.98 -15.80
N THR A 369 16.43 -9.95 -15.74
CA THR A 369 17.08 -10.38 -14.49
C THR A 369 17.95 -9.27 -13.86
N GLU A 370 18.69 -8.50 -14.66
CA GLU A 370 19.58 -7.45 -14.15
C GLU A 370 18.81 -6.32 -13.47
N ALA A 371 17.81 -5.74 -14.16
CA ALA A 371 16.96 -4.72 -13.56
C ALA A 371 16.19 -5.29 -12.37
N GLY A 372 15.70 -6.53 -12.49
CA GLY A 372 15.03 -7.22 -11.41
C GLY A 372 15.91 -7.40 -10.16
N GLN A 373 17.20 -7.68 -10.33
CA GLN A 373 18.16 -7.78 -9.23
C GLN A 373 18.41 -6.41 -8.58
N ARG A 374 18.52 -5.33 -9.38
CA ARG A 374 18.69 -3.96 -8.85
C ARG A 374 17.56 -3.59 -7.90
N TYR A 375 16.29 -3.74 -8.33
CA TYR A 375 15.15 -3.39 -7.48
C TYR A 375 15.04 -4.30 -6.26
N PHE A 376 15.30 -5.60 -6.42
CA PHE A 376 15.27 -6.52 -5.30
C PHE A 376 16.31 -6.16 -4.21
N GLN A 377 17.55 -5.82 -4.61
CA GLN A 377 18.58 -5.37 -3.66
C GLN A 377 18.26 -4.02 -3.04
N ALA A 378 17.65 -3.10 -3.78
CA ALA A 378 17.18 -1.83 -3.21
C ALA A 378 16.13 -2.08 -2.10
N GLY A 379 15.18 -2.99 -2.34
CA GLY A 379 14.22 -3.43 -1.33
C GLY A 379 14.88 -4.03 -0.09
N LEU A 380 15.85 -4.95 -0.24
CA LEU A 380 16.59 -5.51 0.89
C LEU A 380 17.37 -4.45 1.67
N THR A 381 17.97 -3.49 0.97
CA THR A 381 18.70 -2.37 1.58
C THR A 381 17.78 -1.58 2.52
N ILE A 382 16.56 -1.26 2.07
CA ILE A 382 15.58 -0.55 2.89
C ILE A 382 15.20 -1.38 4.12
N LEU A 383 14.88 -2.67 3.95
CA LEU A 383 14.48 -3.52 5.07
C LEU A 383 15.58 -3.72 6.11
N ASN A 384 16.84 -3.78 5.66
CA ASN A 384 17.99 -3.88 6.55
C ASN A 384 18.07 -2.67 7.50
N THR A 385 17.78 -1.47 7.01
CA THR A 385 17.68 -0.23 7.80
C THR A 385 16.41 -0.19 8.64
N LEU A 386 15.26 -0.47 8.03
CA LEU A 386 13.92 -0.25 8.60
C LEU A 386 13.63 -1.16 9.81
N PHE A 387 14.18 -2.37 9.82
CA PHE A 387 13.99 -3.35 10.89
C PHE A 387 15.03 -3.26 12.01
N ASP A 388 15.64 -2.08 12.17
CA ASP A 388 16.50 -1.70 13.29
C ASP A 388 16.07 -0.36 13.89
N GLU A 389 16.60 -0.06 15.08
CA GLU A 389 16.51 1.28 15.66
C GLU A 389 17.32 2.26 14.79
N PRO A 390 16.83 3.51 14.60
CA PRO A 390 15.74 4.15 15.34
C PRO A 390 14.33 3.90 14.77
N TYR A 391 14.18 3.14 13.68
CA TYR A 391 12.88 2.94 13.02
C TYR A 391 12.01 1.88 13.66
N LEU A 392 12.60 0.81 14.18
CA LEU A 392 11.87 -0.25 14.87
C LEU A 392 11.63 0.13 16.35
N SER A 393 10.36 0.17 16.77
CA SER A 393 9.98 0.50 18.14
C SER A 393 10.28 -0.63 19.12
N THR A 394 11.26 -0.41 20.01
CA THR A 394 11.66 -1.35 21.08
C THR A 394 11.04 -1.03 22.44
N ASP A 395 10.46 0.16 22.60
CA ASP A 395 9.84 0.59 23.86
C ASP A 395 8.56 -0.23 24.14
N PRO A 396 8.49 -0.98 25.25
CA PRO A 396 7.32 -1.82 25.56
C PRO A 396 6.04 -1.01 25.83
N SER A 397 6.14 0.30 26.09
CA SER A 397 5.00 1.19 26.35
C SER A 397 4.42 1.84 25.07
N HIS A 398 5.21 1.87 24.00
CA HIS A 398 4.81 2.41 22.70
C HIS A 398 3.98 1.38 21.93
N GLN A 399 2.79 1.75 21.48
CA GLN A 399 1.84 0.87 20.80
C GLN A 399 2.16 0.59 19.33
N GLY A 400 2.85 1.51 18.65
CA GLY A 400 3.28 1.31 17.26
C GLY A 400 4.55 0.48 17.11
N LEU A 401 4.71 -0.17 15.95
CA LEU A 401 5.86 -1.00 15.58
C LEU A 401 6.90 -0.20 14.78
N LEU A 402 6.46 0.54 13.76
CA LEU A 402 7.33 1.30 12.87
C LEU A 402 7.26 2.79 13.19
N LEU A 403 8.36 3.35 13.71
CA LEU A 403 8.48 4.75 14.12
C LEU A 403 8.84 5.67 12.94
N HIS A 404 8.65 6.97 13.14
CA HIS A 404 8.94 8.03 12.17
C HIS A 404 8.02 8.01 10.94
N SER A 405 6.75 7.65 11.14
CA SER A 405 5.70 7.82 10.14
C SER A 405 5.16 9.26 10.15
N ILE A 406 4.86 9.81 8.99
CA ILE A 406 4.27 11.16 8.85
C ILE A 406 2.93 11.08 8.17
N TYR A 407 1.84 11.34 8.88
CA TYR A 407 0.50 11.29 8.33
C TYR A 407 0.18 12.51 7.44
N HIS A 408 0.23 13.73 7.96
CA HIS A 408 -0.28 14.90 7.27
C HIS A 408 0.46 16.18 7.68
N GLN A 409 1.73 16.27 7.25
CA GLN A 409 2.62 17.39 7.55
C GLN A 409 2.00 18.78 7.24
N PRO A 410 1.32 19.02 6.09
CA PRO A 410 0.73 20.33 5.81
C PRO A 410 -0.35 20.79 6.79
N ASN A 411 -1.09 19.86 7.41
CA ASN A 411 -2.13 20.17 8.39
C ASN A 411 -1.59 20.21 9.82
N GLY A 412 -0.30 19.90 10.04
CA GLY A 412 0.32 19.87 11.36
C GLY A 412 -0.31 18.85 12.31
N TRP A 413 -0.77 17.71 11.78
CA TRP A 413 -1.42 16.67 12.60
C TRP A 413 -0.45 15.76 13.33
N ASP A 414 0.78 15.67 12.82
CA ASP A 414 1.83 14.80 13.34
C ASP A 414 2.41 15.36 14.64
N TYR A 415 2.67 14.48 15.61
CA TYR A 415 3.17 14.88 16.91
C TYR A 415 4.63 15.34 16.81
N VAL A 416 4.91 16.50 17.39
CA VAL A 416 6.27 17.04 17.57
C VAL A 416 6.67 16.85 19.03
N PRO A 417 7.63 15.95 19.33
CA PRO A 417 8.10 15.75 20.70
C PRO A 417 8.68 17.02 21.31
N ALA A 418 8.56 17.17 22.63
CA ALA A 418 9.13 18.31 23.35
C ALA A 418 10.64 18.43 23.08
N GLY A 419 11.08 19.63 22.68
CA GLY A 419 12.47 19.89 22.30
C GLY A 419 12.81 19.63 20.84
N SER A 420 11.95 18.94 20.09
CA SER A 420 12.07 18.79 18.63
C SER A 420 11.50 19.98 17.88
N LYS A 421 11.95 20.18 16.64
CA LYS A 421 11.38 21.15 15.67
C LYS A 421 10.51 20.49 14.60
N ILE A 422 10.56 19.17 14.50
CA ILE A 422 9.86 18.37 13.49
C ILE A 422 9.16 17.19 14.15
N ALA A 423 8.14 16.65 13.48
CA ALA A 423 7.51 15.42 13.92
C ALA A 423 8.48 14.23 13.79
N ASN A 424 8.55 13.40 14.82
CA ASN A 424 9.35 12.18 14.83
C ASN A 424 8.91 11.27 15.99
N GLY A 425 9.31 10.00 15.94
CA GLY A 425 9.12 9.05 17.04
C GLY A 425 7.71 8.46 17.14
N GLU A 426 6.81 8.74 16.20
CA GLU A 426 5.47 8.17 16.15
C GLU A 426 5.28 7.19 15.00
N SER A 427 4.31 6.30 15.15
CA SER A 427 3.90 5.28 14.18
C SER A 427 2.59 5.61 13.50
N SER A 428 2.29 4.88 12.43
CA SER A 428 1.00 4.91 11.74
C SER A 428 0.49 3.51 11.50
N MET A 429 -0.83 3.31 11.47
CA MET A 429 -1.42 1.97 11.34
C MET A 429 -1.10 1.33 9.99
N TRP A 430 -1.01 2.11 8.91
CA TRP A 430 -0.56 1.62 7.60
C TRP A 430 0.95 1.30 7.60
N GLY A 431 1.80 2.12 8.22
CA GLY A 431 3.24 1.85 8.30
C GLY A 431 3.51 0.54 9.03
N ASP A 432 2.82 0.35 10.14
CA ASP A 432 2.78 -0.87 10.94
C ASP A 432 2.32 -2.10 10.14
N TYR A 433 1.22 -1.99 9.38
CA TYR A 433 0.73 -3.08 8.55
C TYR A 433 1.69 -3.42 7.41
N HIS A 434 2.21 -2.41 6.70
CA HIS A 434 3.09 -2.62 5.56
C HIS A 434 4.48 -3.13 5.97
N ALA A 435 4.97 -2.77 7.16
CA ALA A 435 6.16 -3.40 7.76
C ALA A 435 5.94 -4.90 8.01
N ARG A 436 4.77 -5.30 8.52
CA ARG A 436 4.42 -6.72 8.71
C ARG A 436 4.24 -7.44 7.38
N GLU A 437 3.57 -6.81 6.42
CA GLU A 437 3.30 -7.39 5.10
C GLU A 437 4.60 -7.68 4.34
N VAL A 438 5.55 -6.75 4.36
CA VAL A 438 6.87 -6.95 3.72
C VAL A 438 7.77 -7.90 4.51
N ALA A 439 7.66 -7.93 5.84
CA ALA A 439 8.34 -8.93 6.67
C ALA A 439 7.85 -10.35 6.35
N LEU A 440 6.53 -10.55 6.21
CA LEU A 440 5.95 -11.84 5.86
C LEU A 440 6.36 -12.27 4.45
N TYR A 441 6.35 -11.34 3.51
CA TYR A 441 6.86 -11.55 2.15
C TYR A 441 8.29 -12.09 2.16
N LEU A 442 9.20 -11.42 2.89
CA LEU A 442 10.61 -11.80 2.95
C LEU A 442 10.81 -13.12 3.71
N GLN A 443 10.11 -13.31 4.83
CA GLN A 443 10.13 -14.57 5.59
C GLN A 443 9.74 -15.76 4.72
N ARG A 444 8.68 -15.62 3.91
CA ARG A 444 8.25 -16.69 3.00
C ARG A 444 9.32 -17.04 1.97
N ILE A 445 10.03 -16.06 1.44
CA ILE A 445 11.18 -16.28 0.55
C ILE A 445 12.29 -17.04 1.27
N ILE A 446 12.68 -16.60 2.47
CA ILE A 446 13.76 -17.24 3.26
C ILE A 446 13.42 -18.70 3.57
N HIS A 447 12.15 -18.98 3.91
CA HIS A 447 11.68 -20.31 4.27
C HIS A 447 11.22 -21.17 3.08
N ASN A 448 11.38 -20.70 1.83
CA ASN A 448 10.87 -21.36 0.63
C ASN A 448 9.37 -21.74 0.72
N GLN A 449 8.58 -20.88 1.35
CA GLN A 449 7.13 -20.99 1.44
C GLN A 449 6.47 -20.43 0.16
N PRO A 450 5.18 -20.69 -0.08
CA PRO A 450 4.46 -20.10 -1.20
C PRO A 450 4.61 -18.57 -1.23
N TYR A 451 5.00 -18.04 -2.39
CA TYR A 451 5.21 -16.62 -2.62
C TYR A 451 3.99 -15.80 -2.20
N TYR A 452 4.19 -14.72 -1.45
CA TYR A 452 3.09 -13.93 -0.90
C TYR A 452 2.49 -12.97 -1.94
N THR A 453 1.22 -13.16 -2.25
CA THR A 453 0.41 -12.17 -2.99
C THR A 453 -0.94 -11.98 -2.30
N PHE A 454 -1.58 -10.83 -2.53
CA PHE A 454 -2.91 -10.56 -1.97
C PHE A 454 -4.02 -11.47 -2.55
N PHE A 455 -3.76 -12.16 -3.65
CA PHE A 455 -4.73 -12.93 -4.42
C PHE A 455 -4.48 -14.44 -4.42
N ASN A 456 -3.45 -14.93 -3.71
CA ASN A 456 -3.06 -16.34 -3.66
C ASN A 456 -4.30 -17.25 -3.53
N ARG A 457 -4.59 -18.00 -4.59
CA ARG A 457 -5.65 -19.01 -4.68
C ARG A 457 -7.07 -18.52 -4.35
N ILE A 458 -7.33 -17.21 -4.28
CA ILE A 458 -8.67 -16.67 -3.96
C ILE A 458 -9.69 -16.98 -5.06
N ALA A 459 -9.23 -17.12 -6.31
CA ALA A 459 -10.08 -17.33 -7.49
C ALA A 459 -9.80 -18.65 -8.24
N GLU A 460 -9.06 -19.58 -7.63
CA GLU A 460 -8.86 -20.91 -8.22
C GLU A 460 -10.12 -21.76 -7.99
N PRO A 461 -10.60 -22.51 -9.01
CA PRO A 461 -11.71 -23.44 -8.85
C PRO A 461 -11.42 -24.43 -7.71
N HIS A 462 -12.40 -24.66 -6.84
CA HIS A 462 -12.23 -25.58 -5.73
C HIS A 462 -11.80 -26.97 -6.23
N GLN A 463 -10.68 -27.47 -5.71
CA GLN A 463 -10.46 -28.90 -5.69
C GLN A 463 -11.42 -29.47 -4.65
N THR A 464 -12.59 -29.92 -5.08
CA THR A 464 -13.45 -30.80 -4.28
C THR A 464 -12.61 -32.03 -3.93
N ARG A 465 -12.22 -32.15 -2.66
CA ARG A 465 -11.68 -33.40 -2.13
C ARG A 465 -12.81 -34.36 -1.82
#